data_AF-A0A378UWG3-F1
#
_entry.id   AF-A0A378UWG3-F1
#
_cell.length_a   1.000
_cell.length_b   1.000
_cell.length_c   1.000
_cell.angle_alpha   90.00
_cell.angle_beta   90.00
_cell.angle_gamma   90.00
#
_symmetry.space_group_name_H-M   'P 1'
#
loop_
_entity.id
_entity.type
_entity.pdbx_description
1 polymer ?
#
loop_
_entity_poly.entity_id
_entity_poly.type
_entity_poly.pdbx_seq_one_letter_code
_entity_poly.pdbx_strand_id
1 'polypeptide(L)'
;MAVKESTSQPLIGKGWVQGVALVMIFGFFIMGLLAYRTYTASMPMPDTVVTESGQVVFTGDEITRGQELFQSRGLQEYGSIVGHGAYLGPDYTADYLRRATEDVATQLRDGGMADTHDAVVTEFRTNRFNPETRTLVFTDRQAEAFDRITQHYAEFFGEDSTKHGLLPRLITDPAEIHDLTAFFAWTAWASAADRPGHNYSYTNNWPSEPRVDNGPTAQLIVWSTLSLIMLLGGTGIMFAVYGRWSQKIGWHSAEAPMLSFRQPGEVPLTRAQRSTIWFFAIVSLLFLAQALLGGAVQHYRADLSNFFGLDLAAILPYNLARTWHLQLALLWTAAAFLAGGIFLTPFISRREPRRQHWLSYGLLGAVVIVVVGSLITEALSIYGIVPSGSLFSQQWEYLDLPRLWQILLIVGMFLWIAIIWRGMRARLKTESKLNMPWVFFFSGLAIPMFYAVGLLAGSDTHLTVADFWRFWVVHLWVEDFLELFTTVMVAYIFVMLGVVSQRIALG
;
A
#
# COMPACT_ATOMS: atom_id res chain seq x y z
N MET A 1 -18.25 35.57 25.91
CA MET A 1 -19.15 34.39 25.88
C MET A 1 -18.56 33.33 26.80
N ALA A 2 -19.39 32.77 27.67
CA ALA A 2 -19.05 32.15 28.96
C ALA A 2 -17.88 31.13 28.96
N VAL A 3 -17.20 31.09 30.11
CA VAL A 3 -16.25 30.05 30.52
C VAL A 3 -16.93 28.68 30.40
N LYS A 4 -16.70 27.95 29.31
CA LYS A 4 -16.96 26.51 29.29
C LYS A 4 -15.70 25.86 29.84
N GLU A 5 -15.76 25.57 31.15
CA GLU A 5 -14.70 24.96 31.96
C GLU A 5 -14.03 23.79 31.25
N SER A 6 -12.73 23.60 31.48
CA SER A 6 -12.08 22.33 31.19
C SER A 6 -12.78 21.24 31.99
N THR A 7 -13.46 20.32 31.31
CA THR A 7 -14.11 19.20 31.98
C THR A 7 -13.07 18.13 32.25
N SER A 8 -12.61 18.06 33.51
CA SER A 8 -11.81 16.94 34.01
C SER A 8 -12.58 15.62 34.00
N GLN A 9 -13.91 15.67 33.92
CA GLN A 9 -14.77 14.50 33.80
C GLN A 9 -14.89 14.03 32.34
N PRO A 10 -14.92 12.71 32.10
CA PRO A 10 -15.12 12.15 30.77
C PRO A 10 -16.55 12.39 30.28
N LEU A 11 -16.69 12.84 29.03
CA LEU A 11 -18.00 13.11 28.40
C LEU A 11 -18.70 11.85 27.87
N ILE A 12 -17.99 10.72 27.83
CA ILE A 12 -18.47 9.42 27.33
C ILE A 12 -18.47 8.38 28.46
N GLY A 13 -19.41 7.44 28.40
CA GLY A 13 -19.55 6.38 29.39
C GLY A 13 -18.41 5.34 29.31
N LYS A 14 -18.05 4.73 30.45
CA LYS A 14 -16.99 3.72 30.52
C LYS A 14 -17.24 2.51 29.61
N GLY A 15 -18.50 2.11 29.42
CA GLY A 15 -18.86 0.98 28.55
C GLY A 15 -18.52 1.21 27.08
N TRP A 16 -18.60 2.45 26.58
CA TRP A 16 -18.19 2.78 25.21
C TRP A 16 -16.69 2.59 25.03
N VAL A 17 -15.90 3.11 25.96
CA VAL A 17 -14.43 2.97 25.97
C VAL A 17 -14.03 1.50 26.06
N GLN A 18 -14.71 0.71 26.89
CA GLN A 18 -14.49 -0.73 26.98
C GLN A 18 -14.81 -1.45 25.66
N GLY A 19 -15.90 -1.05 24.99
CA GLY A 19 -16.27 -1.59 23.67
C GLY A 19 -15.19 -1.30 22.62
N VAL A 20 -14.77 -0.04 22.49
CA VAL A 20 -13.68 0.35 21.58
C VAL A 20 -12.39 -0.39 21.94
N ALA A 21 -12.03 -0.46 23.22
CA ALA A 21 -10.82 -1.16 23.65
C ALA A 21 -10.87 -2.66 23.32
N LEU A 22 -12.02 -3.30 23.51
CA LEU A 22 -12.23 -4.71 23.16
C LEU A 22 -12.06 -4.95 21.66
N VAL A 23 -12.68 -4.12 20.83
CA VAL A 23 -12.57 -4.19 19.36
C VAL A 23 -11.11 -4.01 18.93
N MET A 24 -10.41 -3.02 19.48
CA MET A 24 -9.00 -2.76 19.16
C MET A 24 -8.10 -3.93 19.60
N ILE A 25 -8.23 -4.42 20.84
CA ILE A 25 -7.41 -5.52 21.34
C ILE A 25 -7.67 -6.79 20.53
N PHE A 26 -8.92 -7.13 20.27
CA PHE A 26 -9.28 -8.32 19.50
C PHE A 26 -8.81 -8.20 18.05
N GLY A 27 -9.07 -7.06 17.39
CA GLY A 27 -8.64 -6.79 16.02
C GLY A 27 -7.14 -6.90 15.86
N PHE A 28 -6.36 -6.22 16.72
CA PHE A 28 -4.89 -6.30 16.67
C PHE A 28 -4.34 -7.67 17.09
N PHE A 29 -5.02 -8.40 17.96
CA PHE A 29 -4.67 -9.77 18.28
C PHE A 29 -4.80 -10.68 17.05
N ILE A 30 -5.92 -10.59 16.32
CA ILE A 30 -6.10 -11.34 15.06
C ILE A 30 -5.06 -10.91 14.02
N MET A 31 -4.80 -9.61 13.86
CA MET A 31 -3.76 -9.12 12.96
C MET A 31 -2.36 -9.65 13.32
N GLY A 32 -2.02 -9.72 14.61
CA GLY A 32 -0.77 -10.32 15.09
C GLY A 32 -0.68 -11.82 14.81
N LEU A 33 -1.80 -12.55 14.95
CA LEU A 33 -1.87 -13.97 14.58
C LEU A 33 -1.70 -14.17 13.07
N LEU A 34 -2.31 -13.30 12.26
CA LEU A 34 -2.13 -13.32 10.80
C LEU A 34 -0.69 -13.01 10.42
N ALA A 35 -0.05 -12.02 11.06
CA ALA A 35 1.38 -11.76 10.86
C ALA A 35 2.22 -13.02 11.13
N TYR A 36 2.02 -13.67 12.29
CA TYR A 36 2.71 -14.92 12.61
C TYR A 36 2.50 -16.01 11.55
N ARG A 37 1.26 -16.15 11.04
CA ARG A 37 0.94 -17.09 9.95
C ARG A 37 1.62 -16.71 8.63
N THR A 38 1.70 -15.42 8.28
CA THR A 38 2.42 -14.95 7.09
C THR A 38 3.88 -15.38 7.12
N TYR A 39 4.56 -15.27 8.27
CA TYR A 39 5.98 -15.66 8.39
C TYR A 39 6.21 -17.18 8.44
N THR A 40 5.25 -17.95 8.96
CA THR A 40 5.42 -19.40 9.18
C THR A 40 4.81 -20.26 8.08
N ALA A 41 3.91 -19.68 7.30
CA ALA A 41 3.16 -20.35 6.26
C ALA A 41 3.13 -19.54 4.96
N SER A 42 4.15 -18.75 4.63
CA SER A 42 4.31 -18.24 3.26
C SER A 42 4.71 -19.38 2.30
N MET A 43 4.74 -19.08 0.99
CA MET A 43 5.52 -19.89 0.05
C MET A 43 6.99 -19.92 0.49
N PRO A 44 7.70 -21.06 0.40
CA PRO A 44 9.08 -21.15 0.87
C PRO A 44 10.04 -20.54 -0.16
N MET A 45 11.09 -19.88 0.34
CA MET A 45 12.24 -19.45 -0.45
C MET A 45 13.28 -20.58 -0.50
N PRO A 46 13.58 -21.16 -1.67
CA PRO A 46 14.67 -22.12 -1.80
C PRO A 46 16.04 -21.45 -1.72
N ASP A 47 17.02 -22.16 -1.19
CA ASP A 47 18.42 -21.71 -1.24
C ASP A 47 18.99 -21.98 -2.64
N THR A 48 18.61 -23.11 -3.25
CA THR A 48 18.98 -23.47 -4.62
C THR A 48 17.82 -24.18 -5.33
N VAL A 49 17.65 -23.88 -6.61
CA VAL A 49 16.80 -24.61 -7.54
C VAL A 49 17.69 -25.42 -8.48
N VAL A 50 17.43 -26.73 -8.57
CA VAL A 50 18.26 -27.68 -9.32
C VAL A 50 17.42 -28.51 -10.27
N THR A 51 18.04 -29.05 -11.32
CA THR A 51 17.45 -30.07 -12.20
C THR A 51 17.37 -31.44 -11.51
N GLU A 52 16.77 -32.43 -12.18
CA GLU A 52 16.71 -33.82 -11.69
C GLU A 52 18.11 -34.46 -11.57
N SER A 53 19.06 -34.00 -12.40
CA SER A 53 20.47 -34.41 -12.35
C SER A 53 21.31 -33.66 -11.31
N GLY A 54 20.74 -32.65 -10.62
CA GLY A 54 21.40 -31.87 -9.59
C GLY A 54 22.19 -30.65 -10.12
N GLN A 55 22.01 -30.27 -11.39
CA GLN A 55 22.58 -29.04 -11.93
C GLN A 55 21.81 -27.83 -11.40
N VAL A 56 22.50 -26.79 -10.94
CA VAL A 56 21.87 -25.55 -10.46
C VAL A 56 21.28 -24.78 -11.64
N VAL A 57 20.00 -24.39 -11.52
CA VAL A 57 19.29 -23.54 -12.49
C VAL A 57 19.34 -22.08 -12.03
N PHE A 58 18.98 -21.85 -10.75
CA PHE A 58 19.13 -20.56 -10.07
C PHE A 58 19.14 -20.71 -8.53
N THR A 59 19.45 -19.64 -7.81
CA THR A 59 19.59 -19.59 -6.35
C THR A 59 18.56 -18.65 -5.69
N GLY A 60 18.40 -18.77 -4.36
CA GLY A 60 17.58 -17.85 -3.58
C GLY A 60 18.04 -16.40 -3.62
N ASP A 61 19.35 -16.18 -3.80
CA ASP A 61 19.92 -14.83 -3.93
C ASP A 61 19.58 -14.22 -5.29
N GLU A 62 19.54 -15.04 -6.36
CA GLU A 62 19.11 -14.64 -7.71
C GLU A 62 17.63 -14.25 -7.73
N ILE A 63 16.77 -15.01 -7.02
CA ILE A 63 15.35 -14.65 -6.82
C ILE A 63 15.24 -13.28 -6.11
N THR A 64 16.01 -13.08 -5.04
CA THR A 64 15.98 -11.82 -4.28
C THR A 64 16.45 -10.65 -5.13
N ARG A 65 17.56 -10.78 -5.86
CA ARG A 65 18.03 -9.73 -6.78
C ARG A 65 17.04 -9.45 -7.91
N GLY A 66 16.37 -10.48 -8.42
CA GLY A 66 15.28 -10.34 -9.39
C GLY A 66 14.12 -9.51 -8.83
N GLN A 67 13.74 -9.75 -7.58
CA GLN A 67 12.72 -8.96 -6.87
C GLN A 67 13.16 -7.49 -6.68
N GLU A 68 14.41 -7.27 -6.33
CA GLU A 68 14.97 -5.91 -6.16
C GLU A 68 15.05 -5.16 -7.50
N LEU A 69 15.42 -5.86 -8.57
CA LEU A 69 15.44 -5.32 -9.91
C LEU A 69 14.02 -4.97 -10.38
N PHE A 70 13.06 -5.88 -10.20
CA PHE A 70 11.64 -5.69 -10.48
C PHE A 70 11.09 -4.40 -9.84
N GLN A 71 11.41 -4.18 -8.57
CA GLN A 71 11.09 -2.94 -7.86
C GLN A 71 11.84 -1.74 -8.46
N SER A 72 13.17 -1.81 -8.58
CA SER A 72 14.00 -0.67 -8.99
C SER A 72 13.66 -0.12 -10.38
N ARG A 73 13.23 -1.00 -11.29
CA ARG A 73 12.81 -0.67 -12.66
C ARG A 73 11.34 -0.28 -12.76
N GLY A 74 10.62 -0.21 -11.64
CA GLY A 74 9.20 0.15 -11.59
C GLY A 74 8.32 -0.84 -12.35
N LEU A 75 8.67 -2.12 -12.39
CA LEU A 75 7.91 -3.10 -13.18
C LEU A 75 6.55 -3.43 -12.55
N GLN A 76 6.39 -3.26 -11.24
CA GLN A 76 5.08 -3.34 -10.58
C GLN A 76 4.16 -2.18 -10.96
N GLU A 77 4.73 -1.07 -11.44
CA GLU A 77 4.00 0.08 -11.96
C GLU A 77 3.67 -0.07 -13.44
N TYR A 78 4.18 -1.13 -14.10
CA TYR A 78 3.87 -1.50 -15.48
C TYR A 78 2.90 -2.68 -15.57
N GLY A 79 3.28 -3.81 -14.98
CA GLY A 79 2.49 -5.04 -14.86
C GLY A 79 2.27 -5.41 -13.39
N SER A 80 2.05 -6.68 -13.09
CA SER A 80 1.83 -7.16 -11.73
C SER A 80 2.62 -8.43 -11.40
N ILE A 81 2.80 -8.68 -10.10
CA ILE A 81 3.30 -9.95 -9.58
C ILE A 81 2.31 -10.46 -8.56
N VAL A 82 1.97 -11.75 -8.59
CA VAL A 82 0.92 -12.36 -7.73
C VAL A 82 -0.39 -11.54 -7.65
N GLY A 83 -0.76 -10.88 -8.75
CA GLY A 83 -1.98 -10.10 -8.88
C GLY A 83 -1.90 -8.65 -8.37
N HIS A 84 -0.78 -8.23 -7.79
CA HIS A 84 -0.58 -6.86 -7.28
C HIS A 84 0.33 -6.06 -8.22
N GLY A 85 -0.19 -4.93 -8.71
CA GLY A 85 0.52 -4.00 -9.57
C GLY A 85 -0.39 -3.35 -10.61
N ALA A 86 0.23 -2.84 -11.67
CA ALA A 86 -0.43 -2.20 -12.78
C ALA A 86 -0.98 -3.18 -13.83
N TYR A 87 -1.72 -2.63 -14.79
CA TYR A 87 -2.53 -3.40 -15.75
C TYR A 87 -2.23 -3.07 -17.22
N LEU A 88 -1.08 -2.45 -17.50
CA LEU A 88 -0.65 -2.24 -18.89
C LEU A 88 0.17 -3.43 -19.37
N GLY A 89 1.15 -3.84 -18.56
CA GLY A 89 1.88 -5.08 -18.71
C GLY A 89 1.09 -6.29 -18.22
N PRO A 90 1.64 -7.51 -18.43
CA PRO A 90 1.04 -8.73 -17.93
C PRO A 90 1.20 -8.84 -16.41
N ASP A 91 0.51 -9.82 -15.82
CA ASP A 91 0.93 -10.38 -14.55
C ASP A 91 2.06 -11.38 -14.80
N TYR A 92 3.26 -11.11 -14.29
CA TYR A 92 4.46 -11.90 -14.58
C TYR A 92 4.41 -13.30 -13.95
N THR A 93 3.69 -13.49 -12.84
CA THR A 93 3.44 -14.80 -12.25
C THR A 93 2.59 -15.65 -13.19
N ALA A 94 1.49 -15.09 -13.70
CA ALA A 94 0.59 -15.77 -14.61
C ALA A 94 1.20 -15.98 -16.01
N ASP A 95 1.90 -14.98 -16.55
CA ASP A 95 2.55 -15.06 -17.86
C ASP A 95 3.67 -16.11 -17.86
N TYR A 96 4.54 -16.11 -16.84
CA TYR A 96 5.55 -17.18 -16.69
C TYR A 96 4.88 -18.55 -16.58
N LEU A 97 3.88 -18.71 -15.70
CA LEU A 97 3.20 -20.00 -15.50
C LEU A 97 2.58 -20.52 -16.80
N ARG A 98 1.91 -19.64 -17.56
CA ARG A 98 1.31 -19.98 -18.84
C ARG A 98 2.37 -20.44 -19.84
N ARG A 99 3.45 -19.68 -20.01
CA ARG A 99 4.53 -20.02 -20.95
C ARG A 99 5.20 -21.33 -20.58
N ALA A 100 5.53 -21.51 -19.29
CA ALA A 100 6.19 -22.72 -18.82
C ALA A 100 5.32 -23.97 -19.05
N THR A 101 4.01 -23.87 -18.77
CA THR A 101 3.09 -25.01 -18.97
C THR A 101 2.86 -25.30 -20.46
N GLU A 102 2.80 -24.28 -21.32
CA GLU A 102 2.71 -24.46 -22.78
C GLU A 102 3.99 -25.09 -23.38
N ASP A 103 5.14 -24.66 -22.88
CA ASP A 103 6.43 -25.17 -23.31
C ASP A 103 6.59 -26.64 -22.92
N VAL A 104 6.36 -26.99 -21.65
CA VAL A 104 6.39 -28.37 -21.17
C VAL A 104 5.36 -29.26 -21.90
N ALA A 105 4.16 -28.74 -22.17
CA ALA A 105 3.17 -29.46 -22.97
C ALA A 105 3.69 -29.75 -24.39
N THR A 106 4.41 -28.82 -25.00
CA THR A 106 5.01 -29.00 -26.33
C THR A 106 6.11 -30.05 -26.30
N GLN A 107 7.02 -29.97 -25.32
CA GLN A 107 8.07 -30.97 -25.11
C GLN A 107 7.49 -32.40 -24.93
N LEU A 108 6.39 -32.55 -24.18
CA LEU A 108 5.70 -33.83 -24.00
C LEU A 108 5.11 -34.36 -25.31
N ARG A 109 4.50 -33.49 -26.14
CA ARG A 109 3.98 -33.87 -27.46
C ARG A 109 5.09 -34.33 -28.40
N ASP A 110 6.21 -33.61 -28.41
CA ASP A 110 7.38 -33.97 -29.21
C ASP A 110 8.01 -35.30 -28.73
N GLY A 111 7.87 -35.61 -27.45
CA GLY A 111 8.18 -36.91 -26.85
C GLY A 111 7.18 -38.03 -27.16
N GLY A 112 6.12 -37.78 -27.95
CA GLY A 112 5.14 -38.76 -28.40
C GLY A 112 3.87 -38.86 -27.54
N MET A 113 3.66 -37.96 -26.57
CA MET A 113 2.47 -37.95 -25.72
C MET A 113 1.36 -37.11 -26.37
N ALA A 114 0.27 -37.75 -26.81
CA ALA A 114 -0.82 -37.07 -27.51
C ALA A 114 -1.69 -36.19 -26.57
N ASP A 115 -2.03 -36.71 -25.39
CA ASP A 115 -2.74 -35.96 -24.34
C ASP A 115 -1.78 -35.62 -23.21
N THR A 116 -1.47 -34.33 -23.08
CA THR A 116 -0.45 -33.83 -22.17
C THR A 116 -1.01 -33.17 -20.92
N HIS A 117 -2.33 -32.99 -20.81
CA HIS A 117 -2.94 -32.19 -19.74
C HIS A 117 -2.62 -32.75 -18.36
N ASP A 118 -2.99 -34.00 -18.11
CA ASP A 118 -2.78 -34.65 -16.80
C ASP A 118 -1.30 -34.74 -16.42
N ALA A 119 -0.42 -34.90 -17.43
CA ALA A 119 1.02 -34.92 -17.22
C ALA A 119 1.54 -33.54 -16.79
N VAL A 120 1.10 -32.46 -17.44
CA VAL A 120 1.45 -31.07 -17.06
C VAL A 120 0.90 -30.74 -15.68
N VAL A 121 -0.37 -31.07 -15.40
CA VAL A 121 -1.00 -30.89 -14.09
C VAL A 121 -0.18 -31.60 -13.02
N THR A 122 0.11 -32.89 -13.21
CA THR A 122 0.91 -33.67 -12.25
C THR A 122 2.30 -33.04 -12.07
N GLU A 123 2.94 -32.62 -13.16
CA GLU A 123 4.29 -32.07 -13.13
C GLU A 123 4.38 -30.76 -12.35
N PHE A 124 3.48 -29.80 -12.60
CA PHE A 124 3.51 -28.48 -11.97
C PHE A 124 2.89 -28.45 -10.58
N ARG A 125 1.87 -29.29 -10.31
CA ARG A 125 1.24 -29.36 -8.98
C ARG A 125 2.07 -30.15 -7.97
N THR A 126 2.91 -31.08 -8.42
CA THR A 126 3.78 -31.85 -7.52
C THR A 126 4.82 -30.94 -6.87
N ASN A 127 4.76 -30.83 -5.54
CA ASN A 127 5.68 -30.04 -4.77
C ASN A 127 6.99 -30.80 -4.52
N ARG A 128 8.06 -30.34 -5.19
CA ARG A 128 9.41 -30.92 -5.10
C ARG A 128 10.37 -30.07 -4.24
N PHE A 129 9.83 -29.27 -3.31
CA PHE A 129 10.64 -28.53 -2.35
C PHE A 129 10.97 -29.39 -1.14
N ASN A 130 12.26 -29.56 -0.84
CA ASN A 130 12.72 -30.22 0.38
C ASN A 130 12.96 -29.17 1.49
N PRO A 131 12.20 -29.20 2.61
CA PRO A 131 12.34 -28.22 3.68
C PRO A 131 13.63 -28.39 4.51
N GLU A 132 14.25 -29.57 4.53
CA GLU A 132 15.48 -29.82 5.30
C GLU A 132 16.71 -29.26 4.58
N THR A 133 16.80 -29.49 3.26
CA THR A 133 17.93 -28.99 2.44
C THR A 133 17.66 -27.64 1.81
N ARG A 134 16.40 -27.15 1.90
CA ARG A 134 15.91 -25.92 1.26
C ARG A 134 16.13 -25.91 -0.26
N THR A 135 16.09 -27.10 -0.88
CA THR A 135 16.30 -27.30 -2.31
C THR A 135 14.96 -27.50 -3.01
N LEU A 136 14.75 -26.81 -4.13
CA LEU A 136 13.64 -27.06 -5.03
C LEU A 136 14.15 -27.79 -6.27
N VAL A 137 13.52 -28.90 -6.63
CA VAL A 137 13.87 -29.65 -7.86
C VAL A 137 12.90 -29.28 -8.97
N PHE A 138 13.42 -28.72 -10.06
CA PHE A 138 12.73 -28.57 -11.35
C PHE A 138 12.95 -29.84 -12.18
N THR A 139 11.93 -30.24 -12.93
CA THR A 139 12.11 -31.27 -13.97
C THR A 139 13.05 -30.75 -15.05
N ASP A 140 13.68 -31.66 -15.80
CA ASP A 140 14.53 -31.25 -16.92
C ASP A 140 13.75 -30.40 -17.94
N ARG A 141 12.45 -30.71 -18.14
CA ARG A 141 11.56 -29.92 -19.00
C ARG A 141 11.28 -28.51 -18.46
N GLN A 142 11.10 -28.36 -17.15
CA GLN A 142 10.91 -27.06 -16.50
C GLN A 142 12.19 -26.21 -16.58
N ALA A 143 13.36 -26.82 -16.47
CA ALA A 143 14.65 -26.13 -16.64
C ALA A 143 14.84 -25.65 -18.09
N GLU A 144 14.52 -26.49 -19.08
CA GLU A 144 14.58 -26.08 -20.49
C GLU A 144 13.57 -24.96 -20.83
N ALA A 145 12.37 -25.02 -20.23
CA ALA A 145 11.38 -23.96 -20.36
C ALA A 145 11.88 -22.64 -19.74
N PHE A 146 12.57 -22.70 -18.59
CA PHE A 146 13.17 -21.53 -17.95
C PHE A 146 14.16 -20.82 -18.87
N ASP A 147 15.03 -21.55 -19.58
CA ASP A 147 16.00 -20.97 -20.52
C ASP A 147 15.30 -20.24 -21.68
N ARG A 148 14.27 -20.86 -22.27
CA ARG A 148 13.48 -20.25 -23.35
C ARG A 148 12.70 -19.01 -22.88
N ILE A 149 12.14 -19.05 -21.69
CA ILE A 149 11.40 -17.91 -21.11
C ILE A 149 12.36 -16.78 -20.72
N THR A 150 13.58 -17.09 -20.28
CA THR A 150 14.64 -16.11 -20.03
C THR A 150 14.97 -15.35 -21.31
N GLN A 151 15.08 -16.05 -22.44
CA GLN A 151 15.25 -15.40 -23.75
C GLN A 151 14.04 -14.52 -24.12
N HIS A 152 12.81 -14.99 -23.87
CA HIS A 152 11.62 -14.19 -24.12
C HIS A 152 11.65 -12.85 -23.36
N TYR A 153 12.00 -12.87 -22.08
CA TYR A 153 12.10 -11.63 -21.29
C TYR A 153 13.29 -10.76 -21.69
N ALA A 154 14.42 -11.36 -22.13
CA ALA A 154 15.53 -10.61 -22.71
C ALA A 154 15.10 -9.82 -23.95
N GLU A 155 14.32 -10.44 -24.84
CA GLU A 155 13.79 -9.79 -26.04
C GLU A 155 12.77 -8.70 -25.69
N PHE A 156 11.87 -8.97 -24.74
CA PHE A 156 10.84 -8.02 -24.34
C PHE A 156 11.41 -6.76 -23.65
N PHE A 157 12.30 -6.94 -22.66
CA PHE A 157 12.89 -5.82 -21.91
C PHE A 157 14.10 -5.19 -22.60
N GLY A 158 14.75 -5.92 -23.51
CA GLY A 158 15.87 -5.45 -24.33
C GLY A 158 15.46 -4.71 -25.61
N GLU A 159 14.16 -4.61 -25.89
CA GLU A 159 13.61 -3.91 -27.05
C GLU A 159 14.16 -2.48 -27.18
N ASP A 160 14.76 -2.14 -28.33
CA ASP A 160 15.33 -0.81 -28.61
C ASP A 160 14.29 0.19 -29.16
N SER A 161 13.07 0.16 -28.58
CA SER A 161 11.99 1.08 -28.91
C SER A 161 11.05 1.28 -27.72
N THR A 162 10.23 2.33 -27.76
CA THR A 162 9.22 2.64 -26.74
C THR A 162 7.87 1.94 -26.99
N LYS A 163 7.81 0.94 -27.89
CA LYS A 163 6.54 0.32 -28.34
C LYS A 163 5.71 -0.30 -27.22
N HIS A 164 6.34 -0.62 -26.09
CA HIS A 164 5.69 -1.17 -24.89
C HIS A 164 5.36 -0.11 -23.84
N GLY A 165 5.50 1.19 -24.13
CA GLY A 165 5.34 2.25 -23.13
C GLY A 165 6.42 2.25 -22.05
N LEU A 166 7.51 1.52 -22.28
CA LEU A 166 8.69 1.42 -21.42
C LEU A 166 9.88 2.15 -22.07
N LEU A 167 10.94 2.38 -21.30
CA LEU A 167 12.19 2.90 -21.85
C LEU A 167 12.79 1.92 -22.86
N PRO A 168 13.43 2.40 -23.94
CA PRO A 168 14.21 1.56 -24.83
C PRO A 168 15.36 0.88 -24.08
N ARG A 169 15.60 -0.40 -24.35
CA ARG A 169 16.66 -1.20 -23.72
C ARG A 169 16.60 -1.13 -22.19
N LEU A 170 15.40 -1.27 -21.63
CA LEU A 170 15.16 -1.13 -20.19
C LEU A 170 16.08 -2.03 -19.36
N ILE A 171 16.23 -3.29 -19.78
CA ILE A 171 17.12 -4.28 -19.16
C ILE A 171 17.81 -5.06 -20.27
N THR A 172 19.14 -5.02 -20.31
CA THR A 172 19.94 -5.70 -21.35
C THR A 172 21.03 -6.60 -20.78
N ASP A 173 21.33 -6.51 -19.49
CA ASP A 173 22.31 -7.38 -18.85
C ASP A 173 21.73 -8.81 -18.74
N PRO A 174 22.37 -9.83 -19.34
CA PRO A 174 21.89 -11.21 -19.24
C PRO A 174 21.74 -11.73 -17.81
N ALA A 175 22.58 -11.28 -16.87
CA ALA A 175 22.48 -11.68 -15.47
C ALA A 175 21.24 -11.06 -14.80
N GLU A 176 20.95 -9.79 -15.09
CA GLU A 176 19.73 -9.12 -14.61
C GLU A 176 18.45 -9.78 -15.15
N ILE A 177 18.46 -10.19 -16.42
CA ILE A 177 17.32 -10.92 -17.02
C ILE A 177 17.14 -12.31 -16.39
N HIS A 178 18.24 -13.02 -16.12
CA HIS A 178 18.18 -14.31 -15.44
C HIS A 178 17.62 -14.18 -14.01
N ASP A 179 18.15 -13.24 -13.22
CA ASP A 179 17.66 -12.93 -11.86
C ASP A 179 16.15 -12.58 -11.89
N LEU A 180 15.73 -11.70 -12.80
CA LEU A 180 14.32 -11.31 -12.95
C LEU A 180 13.42 -12.50 -13.33
N THR A 181 13.90 -13.35 -14.24
CA THR A 181 13.18 -14.55 -14.67
C THR A 181 13.10 -15.57 -13.53
N ALA A 182 14.14 -15.71 -12.71
CA ALA A 182 14.15 -16.55 -11.51
C ALA A 182 13.09 -16.10 -10.50
N PHE A 183 12.93 -14.78 -10.29
CA PHE A 183 11.86 -14.23 -9.47
C PHE A 183 10.47 -14.58 -10.01
N PHE A 184 10.23 -14.41 -11.30
CA PHE A 184 8.96 -14.78 -11.93
C PHE A 184 8.69 -16.28 -11.84
N ALA A 185 9.70 -17.11 -12.13
CA ALA A 185 9.64 -18.56 -12.04
C ALA A 185 9.27 -19.04 -10.63
N TRP A 186 9.87 -18.46 -9.60
CA TRP A 186 9.59 -18.80 -8.21
C TRP A 186 8.14 -18.48 -7.82
N THR A 187 7.64 -17.29 -8.17
CA THR A 187 6.24 -16.95 -7.89
C THR A 187 5.28 -17.84 -8.67
N ALA A 188 5.59 -18.16 -9.92
CA ALA A 188 4.79 -19.06 -10.76
C ALA A 188 4.76 -20.48 -10.20
N TRP A 189 5.91 -21.01 -9.76
CA TRP A 189 6.00 -22.29 -9.07
C TRP A 189 5.10 -22.31 -7.83
N ALA A 190 5.23 -21.31 -6.95
CA ALA A 190 4.43 -21.23 -5.74
C ALA A 190 2.92 -21.13 -6.04
N SER A 191 2.56 -20.54 -7.18
CA SER A 191 1.18 -20.38 -7.61
C SER A 191 0.52 -21.68 -8.12
N ALA A 192 1.31 -22.68 -8.51
CA ALA A 192 0.84 -23.95 -9.07
C ALA A 192 1.08 -25.16 -8.14
N ALA A 193 2.22 -25.22 -7.44
CA ALA A 193 2.59 -26.34 -6.61
C ALA A 193 1.68 -26.47 -5.37
N ASP A 194 1.14 -27.68 -5.14
CA ASP A 194 0.29 -27.96 -3.99
C ASP A 194 1.05 -27.78 -2.67
N ARG A 195 0.42 -27.09 -1.71
CA ARG A 195 0.99 -26.95 -0.37
C ARG A 195 1.06 -28.35 0.29
N PRO A 196 2.13 -28.66 1.06
CA PRO A 196 2.23 -29.95 1.76
C PRO A 196 0.99 -30.24 2.61
N GLY A 197 0.36 -31.40 2.38
CA GLY A 197 -0.84 -31.84 3.09
C GLY A 197 -2.15 -31.17 2.63
N HIS A 198 -2.13 -30.41 1.54
CA HIS A 198 -3.30 -29.75 0.98
C HIS A 198 -3.45 -30.04 -0.53
N ASN A 199 -4.64 -29.75 -1.06
CA ASN A 199 -5.00 -29.91 -2.48
C ASN A 199 -5.16 -28.55 -3.19
N TYR A 200 -4.44 -27.54 -2.71
CA TYR A 200 -4.40 -26.21 -3.28
C TYR A 200 -2.99 -25.63 -3.16
N SER A 201 -2.64 -24.72 -4.07
CA SER A 201 -1.32 -24.11 -4.14
C SER A 201 -1.04 -23.09 -3.03
N TYR A 202 0.20 -22.59 -2.90
CA TYR A 202 0.53 -21.60 -1.86
C TYR A 202 -0.25 -20.29 -1.98
N THR A 203 -0.78 -19.97 -3.16
CA THR A 203 -1.62 -18.81 -3.47
C THR A 203 -3.12 -19.14 -3.48
N ASN A 204 -3.53 -20.31 -2.97
CA ASN A 204 -4.90 -20.80 -3.00
C ASN A 204 -5.47 -20.98 -4.42
N ASN A 205 -4.69 -21.59 -5.32
CA ASN A 205 -5.02 -21.84 -6.73
C ASN A 205 -5.23 -20.57 -7.58
N TRP A 206 -4.62 -19.45 -7.18
CA TRP A 206 -4.46 -18.29 -8.04
C TRP A 206 -3.10 -18.37 -8.77
N PRO A 207 -2.95 -17.97 -10.04
CA PRO A 207 -3.96 -17.38 -10.92
C PRO A 207 -4.88 -18.45 -11.50
N SER A 208 -6.02 -18.03 -12.08
CA SER A 208 -6.89 -18.96 -12.80
C SER A 208 -6.15 -19.48 -14.04
N GLU A 209 -5.71 -20.73 -13.97
CA GLU A 209 -4.93 -21.39 -15.01
C GLU A 209 -5.43 -22.83 -15.20
N PRO A 210 -6.23 -23.09 -16.24
CA PRO A 210 -6.73 -24.43 -16.52
C PRO A 210 -5.62 -25.47 -16.73
N ARG A 211 -4.46 -25.11 -17.30
CA ARG A 211 -3.36 -26.07 -17.58
C ARG A 211 -2.76 -26.75 -16.35
N VAL A 212 -2.99 -26.19 -15.17
CA VAL A 212 -2.55 -26.76 -13.89
C VAL A 212 -3.74 -26.98 -12.95
N ASP A 213 -4.96 -26.98 -13.47
CA ASP A 213 -6.22 -27.09 -12.72
C ASP A 213 -6.35 -26.07 -11.57
N ASN A 214 -5.78 -24.86 -11.77
CA ASN A 214 -6.00 -23.77 -10.84
C ASN A 214 -7.41 -23.20 -11.00
N GLY A 215 -8.31 -23.65 -10.12
CA GLY A 215 -9.68 -23.18 -10.01
C GLY A 215 -10.10 -22.88 -8.57
N PRO A 216 -11.34 -22.36 -8.38
CA PRO A 216 -11.86 -21.99 -7.06
C PRO A 216 -11.82 -23.15 -6.06
N THR A 217 -11.22 -22.92 -4.89
CA THR A 217 -11.20 -23.91 -3.81
C THR A 217 -12.55 -23.96 -3.09
N ALA A 218 -12.84 -25.08 -2.41
CA ALA A 218 -14.06 -25.20 -1.60
C ALA A 218 -14.12 -24.14 -0.49
N GLN A 219 -12.97 -23.79 0.11
CA GLN A 219 -12.90 -22.76 1.14
C GLN A 219 -13.25 -21.37 0.60
N LEU A 220 -12.84 -21.03 -0.63
CA LEU A 220 -13.17 -19.77 -1.27
C LEU A 220 -14.69 -19.59 -1.38
N ILE A 221 -15.41 -20.63 -1.80
CA ILE A 221 -16.88 -20.59 -1.95
C ILE A 221 -17.57 -20.42 -0.59
N VAL A 222 -17.13 -21.17 0.42
CA VAL A 222 -17.71 -21.12 1.78
C VAL A 222 -17.52 -19.74 2.40
N TRP A 223 -16.30 -19.19 2.39
CA TRP A 223 -16.02 -17.88 2.98
C TRP A 223 -16.69 -16.73 2.22
N SER A 224 -16.79 -16.82 0.89
CA SER A 224 -17.55 -15.85 0.09
C SER A 224 -19.02 -15.79 0.53
N THR A 225 -19.65 -16.96 0.71
CA THR A 225 -21.04 -17.05 1.15
C THR A 225 -21.22 -16.52 2.58
N LEU A 226 -20.34 -16.94 3.51
CA LEU A 226 -20.38 -16.46 4.89
C LEU A 226 -20.16 -14.95 4.99
N SER A 227 -19.30 -14.37 4.16
CA SER A 227 -19.07 -12.92 4.13
C SER A 227 -20.33 -12.13 3.77
N LEU A 228 -21.12 -12.61 2.80
CA LEU A 228 -22.40 -12.00 2.41
C LEU A 228 -23.44 -12.11 3.52
N ILE A 229 -23.51 -13.27 4.19
CA ILE A 229 -24.41 -13.46 5.34
C ILE A 229 -24.03 -12.49 6.47
N MET A 230 -22.73 -12.36 6.78
CA MET A 230 -22.24 -11.43 7.80
C MET A 230 -22.50 -9.97 7.42
N LEU A 231 -22.30 -9.59 6.15
CA LEU A 231 -22.57 -8.24 5.66
C LEU A 231 -24.05 -7.88 5.82
N LEU A 232 -24.95 -8.72 5.28
CA LEU A 232 -26.39 -8.46 5.31
C LEU A 232 -26.95 -8.55 6.74
N GLY A 233 -26.57 -9.59 7.48
CA GLY A 233 -26.98 -9.80 8.86
C GLY A 233 -26.45 -8.70 9.79
N GLY A 234 -25.16 -8.36 9.68
CA GLY A 234 -24.52 -7.29 10.43
C GLY A 234 -25.14 -5.92 10.15
N THR A 235 -25.39 -5.60 8.88
CA THR A 235 -26.09 -4.37 8.49
C THR A 235 -27.51 -4.32 9.04
N GLY A 236 -28.25 -5.44 8.97
CA GLY A 236 -29.60 -5.54 9.55
C GLY A 236 -29.61 -5.33 11.06
N ILE A 237 -28.66 -5.94 11.79
CA ILE A 237 -28.49 -5.74 13.24
C ILE A 237 -28.14 -4.28 13.53
N MET A 238 -27.22 -3.68 12.77
CA MET A 238 -26.83 -2.28 12.92
C MET A 238 -28.05 -1.35 12.76
N PHE A 239 -28.88 -1.56 11.73
CA PHE A 239 -30.11 -0.79 11.55
C PHE A 239 -31.15 -1.03 12.64
N ALA A 240 -31.30 -2.27 13.13
CA ALA A 240 -32.22 -2.56 14.23
C ALA A 240 -31.79 -1.87 15.53
N VAL A 241 -30.49 -1.91 15.84
CA VAL A 241 -29.89 -1.24 17.01
C VAL A 241 -30.02 0.28 16.86
N TYR A 242 -29.53 0.84 15.74
CA TYR A 242 -29.62 2.28 15.52
C TYR A 242 -31.07 2.76 15.53
N GLY A 243 -31.98 2.07 14.84
CA GLY A 243 -33.42 2.40 14.82
C GLY A 243 -34.04 2.41 16.22
N ARG A 244 -33.77 1.39 17.04
CA ARG A 244 -34.35 1.23 18.39
C ARG A 244 -33.80 2.23 19.41
N TRP A 245 -32.54 2.67 19.26
CA TRP A 245 -31.87 3.56 20.22
C TRP A 245 -31.51 4.95 19.65
N SER A 246 -31.91 5.26 18.41
CA SER A 246 -31.64 6.54 17.71
C SER A 246 -32.07 7.78 18.50
N GLN A 247 -33.15 7.71 19.27
CA GLN A 247 -33.60 8.83 20.11
C GLN A 247 -32.71 9.06 21.35
N LYS A 248 -31.92 8.07 21.78
CA LYS A 248 -30.95 8.17 22.89
C LYS A 248 -29.50 8.34 22.43
N ILE A 249 -29.17 7.93 21.21
CA ILE A 249 -27.81 7.91 20.64
C ILE A 249 -27.63 8.98 19.55
N GLY A 250 -28.70 9.36 18.85
CA GLY A 250 -28.65 10.26 17.71
C GLY A 250 -28.70 11.76 18.04
N TRP A 251 -28.50 12.56 16.98
CA TRP A 251 -28.45 14.03 16.98
C TRP A 251 -29.72 14.70 17.55
N HIS A 252 -30.83 13.98 17.67
CA HIS A 252 -32.11 14.52 18.13
C HIS A 252 -32.21 14.73 19.66
N SER A 253 -31.19 14.32 20.43
CA SER A 253 -31.22 14.47 21.89
C SER A 253 -30.68 15.83 22.37
N ALA A 254 -31.64 16.74 22.59
CA ALA A 254 -31.62 17.94 23.42
C ALA A 254 -30.69 19.12 23.02
N GLU A 255 -31.36 20.18 22.56
CA GLU A 255 -30.88 21.57 22.40
C GLU A 255 -29.65 21.76 21.49
N ALA A 256 -29.90 21.86 20.18
CA ALA A 256 -28.97 22.55 19.30
C ALA A 256 -28.75 23.97 19.86
N PRO A 257 -27.54 24.34 20.31
CA PRO A 257 -27.30 25.68 20.84
C PRO A 257 -27.64 26.70 19.75
N MET A 258 -28.14 27.89 20.15
CA MET A 258 -28.37 28.97 19.18
C MET A 258 -27.10 29.19 18.35
N LEU A 259 -27.18 28.90 17.05
CA LEU A 259 -26.08 29.04 16.12
C LEU A 259 -25.73 30.53 16.00
N SER A 260 -24.61 30.93 16.60
CA SER A 260 -24.04 32.26 16.42
C SER A 260 -22.85 32.11 15.47
N PHE A 261 -23.10 32.37 14.19
CA PHE A 261 -22.04 32.40 13.18
C PHE A 261 -21.31 33.74 13.26
N ARG A 262 -20.01 33.70 13.58
CA ARG A 262 -19.13 34.84 13.29
C ARG A 262 -18.79 34.81 11.81
N GLN A 263 -18.77 35.96 11.17
CA GLN A 263 -18.32 36.04 9.80
C GLN A 263 -16.84 35.59 9.75
N PRO A 264 -16.38 34.83 8.73
CA PRO A 264 -15.00 34.35 8.67
C PRO A 264 -13.94 35.45 8.85
N GLY A 265 -14.22 36.67 8.37
CA GLY A 265 -13.34 37.83 8.53
C GLY A 265 -13.20 38.37 9.96
N GLU A 266 -14.10 37.99 10.87
CA GLU A 266 -14.09 38.40 12.29
C GLU A 266 -13.27 37.45 13.16
N VAL A 267 -12.83 36.30 12.61
CA VAL A 267 -12.05 35.30 13.33
C VAL A 267 -10.56 35.56 13.09
N PRO A 268 -9.80 36.06 14.07
CA PRO A 268 -8.39 36.35 13.87
C PRO A 268 -7.59 35.05 13.70
N LEU A 269 -6.84 34.98 12.59
CA LEU A 269 -5.92 33.86 12.33
C LEU A 269 -4.54 34.12 12.92
N THR A 270 -4.02 33.10 13.61
CA THR A 270 -2.65 33.05 14.14
C THR A 270 -1.60 32.97 13.03
N ARG A 271 -0.32 33.20 13.36
CA ARG A 271 0.73 33.19 12.32
C ARG A 271 0.93 31.79 11.71
N ALA A 272 0.85 30.73 12.52
CA ALA A 272 0.91 29.35 12.05
C ALA A 272 -0.33 28.92 11.25
N GLN A 273 -1.52 29.46 11.55
CA GLN A 273 -2.68 29.24 10.68
C GLN A 273 -2.51 29.93 9.33
N ARG A 274 -1.92 31.13 9.30
CA ARG A 274 -1.64 31.80 8.04
C ARG A 274 -0.62 31.06 7.18
N SER A 275 0.36 30.36 7.78
CA SER A 275 1.34 29.59 7.00
C SER A 275 0.73 28.37 6.31
N THR A 276 -0.42 27.86 6.74
CA THR A 276 -1.08 26.72 6.06
C THR A 276 -1.58 27.07 4.66
N ILE A 277 -1.72 28.36 4.30
CA ILE A 277 -2.05 28.76 2.93
C ILE A 277 -1.02 28.23 1.92
N TRP A 278 0.26 28.20 2.31
CA TRP A 278 1.34 27.70 1.46
C TRP A 278 1.32 26.18 1.36
N PHE A 279 0.90 25.48 2.41
CA PHE A 279 0.64 24.04 2.31
C PHE A 279 -0.47 23.78 1.29
N PHE A 280 -1.59 24.48 1.38
CA PHE A 280 -2.70 24.28 0.43
C PHE A 280 -2.33 24.68 -1.00
N ALA A 281 -1.52 25.72 -1.20
CA ALA A 281 -1.00 26.06 -2.52
C ALA A 281 -0.16 24.93 -3.12
N ILE A 282 0.73 24.32 -2.33
CA ILE A 282 1.52 23.16 -2.76
C ILE A 282 0.62 21.96 -3.01
N VAL A 283 -0.33 21.67 -2.13
CA VAL A 283 -1.33 20.62 -2.33
C VAL A 283 -2.06 20.77 -3.66
N SER A 284 -2.52 21.97 -4.00
CA SER A 284 -3.18 22.23 -5.29
C SER A 284 -2.25 22.00 -6.48
N LEU A 285 -0.97 22.36 -6.38
CA LEU A 285 0.02 22.11 -7.42
C LEU A 285 0.29 20.61 -7.60
N LEU A 286 0.48 19.88 -6.51
CA LEU A 286 0.70 18.43 -6.52
C LEU A 286 -0.52 17.69 -7.06
N PHE A 287 -1.74 18.12 -6.68
CA PHE A 287 -2.98 17.57 -7.21
C PHE A 287 -3.11 17.80 -8.73
N LEU A 288 -2.78 19.01 -9.22
CA LEU A 288 -2.76 19.29 -10.65
C LEU A 288 -1.76 18.39 -11.39
N ALA A 289 -0.54 18.26 -10.88
CA ALA A 289 0.48 17.39 -11.47
C ALA A 289 0.01 15.92 -11.49
N GLN A 290 -0.56 15.44 -10.38
CA GLN A 290 -1.13 14.09 -10.26
C GLN A 290 -2.24 13.83 -11.28
N ALA A 291 -3.14 14.78 -11.48
CA ALA A 291 -4.22 14.68 -12.46
C ALA A 291 -3.69 14.63 -13.90
N LEU A 292 -2.68 15.45 -14.23
CA LEU A 292 -2.02 15.42 -15.54
C LEU A 292 -1.31 14.08 -15.81
N LEU A 293 -0.59 13.55 -14.82
CA LEU A 293 0.02 12.22 -14.88
C LEU A 293 -1.03 11.12 -15.05
N GLY A 294 -2.17 11.24 -14.37
CA GLY A 294 -3.29 10.31 -14.55
C GLY A 294 -3.83 10.34 -15.98
N GLY A 295 -3.93 11.53 -16.58
CA GLY A 295 -4.24 11.70 -17.99
C GLY A 295 -3.24 11.01 -18.91
N ALA A 296 -1.93 11.17 -18.65
CA ALA A 296 -0.87 10.50 -19.42
C ALA A 296 -0.93 8.97 -19.30
N VAL A 297 -1.12 8.45 -18.08
CA VAL A 297 -1.28 7.00 -17.82
C VAL A 297 -2.48 6.42 -18.56
N GLN A 298 -3.62 7.13 -18.60
CA GLN A 298 -4.77 6.68 -19.40
C GLN A 298 -4.51 6.79 -20.91
N HIS A 299 -3.77 7.79 -21.36
CA HIS A 299 -3.41 7.92 -22.77
C HIS A 299 -2.61 6.71 -23.26
N TYR A 300 -1.63 6.22 -22.49
CA TYR A 300 -0.87 5.02 -22.83
C TYR A 300 -1.75 3.78 -23.05
N ARG A 301 -2.94 3.70 -22.45
CA ARG A 301 -3.88 2.59 -22.69
C ARG A 301 -4.61 2.71 -24.03
N ALA A 302 -4.76 3.93 -24.53
CA ALA A 302 -5.38 4.19 -25.82
C ALA A 302 -4.37 4.12 -26.97
N ASP A 303 -3.16 4.65 -26.75
CA ASP A 303 -2.05 4.62 -27.70
C ASP A 303 -0.71 4.47 -26.95
N LEU A 304 -0.15 3.26 -27.01
CA LEU A 304 1.15 2.91 -26.42
C LEU A 304 2.33 3.56 -27.15
N SER A 305 2.16 3.83 -28.44
CA SER A 305 3.27 4.19 -29.35
C SER A 305 3.56 5.68 -29.39
N ASN A 306 2.63 6.51 -28.91
CA ASN A 306 2.64 7.93 -29.18
C ASN A 306 1.71 8.74 -28.23
N PHE A 307 2.10 9.97 -27.92
CA PHE A 307 1.31 11.00 -27.26
C PHE A 307 1.04 12.18 -28.21
N PHE A 308 -0.04 12.11 -29.00
CA PHE A 308 -0.47 13.17 -29.95
C PHE A 308 0.60 13.65 -30.95
N GLY A 309 1.50 12.77 -31.37
CA GLY A 309 2.63 13.02 -32.27
C GLY A 309 3.99 13.08 -31.57
N LEU A 310 4.04 12.91 -30.24
CA LEU A 310 5.25 12.95 -29.42
C LEU A 310 5.56 11.59 -28.81
N ASP A 311 6.82 11.16 -28.83
CA ASP A 311 7.28 9.98 -28.09
C ASP A 311 7.48 10.32 -26.60
N LEU A 312 6.38 10.31 -25.85
CA LEU A 312 6.41 10.64 -24.42
C LEU A 312 7.20 9.61 -23.60
N ALA A 313 7.19 8.34 -24.02
CA ALA A 313 7.78 7.25 -23.26
C ALA A 313 9.31 7.33 -23.15
N ALA A 314 9.97 8.06 -24.06
CA ALA A 314 11.39 8.32 -23.98
C ALA A 314 11.80 9.17 -22.75
N ILE A 315 10.89 10.02 -22.25
CA ILE A 315 11.14 10.94 -21.11
C ILE A 315 10.30 10.59 -19.89
N LEU A 316 9.08 10.13 -20.13
CA LEU A 316 8.10 9.81 -19.10
C LEU A 316 7.41 8.48 -19.48
N PRO A 317 8.11 7.35 -19.36
CA PRO A 317 7.54 6.03 -19.63
C PRO A 317 6.35 5.75 -18.71
N TYR A 318 5.49 4.82 -19.10
CA TYR A 318 4.25 4.52 -18.38
C TYR A 318 4.47 4.18 -16.91
N ASN A 319 5.46 3.34 -16.61
CA ASN A 319 5.80 2.97 -15.24
C ASN A 319 6.12 4.21 -14.41
N LEU A 320 7.02 5.09 -14.89
CA LEU A 320 7.35 6.34 -14.17
C LEU A 320 6.13 7.27 -14.01
N ALA A 321 5.32 7.40 -15.06
CA ALA A 321 4.11 8.22 -15.01
C ALA A 321 3.13 7.72 -13.94
N ARG A 322 2.97 6.38 -13.84
CA ARG A 322 2.10 5.74 -12.85
C ARG A 322 2.69 5.83 -11.44
N THR A 323 3.99 5.59 -11.27
CA THR A 323 4.72 5.79 -10.01
C THR A 323 4.42 7.18 -9.45
N TRP A 324 4.66 8.22 -10.24
CA TRP A 324 4.44 9.60 -9.82
C TRP A 324 2.95 9.91 -9.61
N HIS A 325 2.05 9.35 -10.41
CA HIS A 325 0.62 9.52 -10.21
C HIS A 325 0.14 8.98 -8.85
N LEU A 326 0.55 7.77 -8.47
CA LEU A 326 0.20 7.16 -7.19
C LEU A 326 0.88 7.86 -6.02
N GLN A 327 2.18 8.15 -6.13
CA GLN A 327 2.92 8.86 -5.09
C GLN A 327 2.32 10.23 -4.81
N LEU A 328 2.04 11.02 -5.84
CA LEU A 328 1.46 12.34 -5.64
C LEU A 328 0.06 12.25 -5.02
N ALA A 329 -0.74 11.24 -5.37
CA ALA A 329 -2.07 11.03 -4.79
C ALA A 329 -1.99 10.85 -3.26
N LEU A 330 -0.98 10.14 -2.77
CA LEU A 330 -0.71 9.98 -1.35
C LEU A 330 -0.14 11.26 -0.73
N LEU A 331 0.86 11.88 -1.38
CA LEU A 331 1.62 13.01 -0.83
C LEU A 331 0.78 14.28 -0.68
N TRP A 332 -0.05 14.65 -1.67
CA TRP A 332 -0.88 15.86 -1.56
C TRP A 332 -1.97 15.66 -0.50
N THR A 333 -2.54 14.46 -0.42
CA THR A 333 -3.58 14.12 0.57
C THR A 333 -3.02 14.18 1.98
N ALA A 334 -1.86 13.56 2.22
CA ALA A 334 -1.16 13.64 3.50
C ALA A 334 -0.79 15.09 3.86
N ALA A 335 -0.24 15.86 2.92
CA ALA A 335 0.10 17.26 3.13
C ALA A 335 -1.12 18.13 3.50
N ALA A 336 -2.30 17.85 2.92
CA ALA A 336 -3.55 18.52 3.26
C ALA A 336 -3.99 18.22 4.70
N PHE A 337 -3.85 16.97 5.16
CA PHE A 337 -4.14 16.61 6.56
C PHE A 337 -3.16 17.23 7.54
N LEU A 338 -1.86 17.26 7.20
CA LEU A 338 -0.86 17.95 8.00
C LEU A 338 -1.22 19.43 8.19
N ALA A 339 -1.61 20.09 7.09
CA ALA A 339 -2.06 21.47 7.09
C ALA A 339 -3.33 21.67 7.93
N GLY A 340 -4.33 20.79 7.77
CA GLY A 340 -5.58 20.80 8.54
C GLY A 340 -5.32 20.67 10.04
N GLY A 341 -4.44 19.75 10.45
CA GLY A 341 -4.06 19.57 11.85
C GLY A 341 -3.37 20.80 12.46
N ILE A 342 -2.46 21.43 11.72
CA ILE A 342 -1.82 22.69 12.14
C ILE A 342 -2.84 23.82 12.24
N PHE A 343 -3.76 23.91 11.26
CA PHE A 343 -4.77 24.96 11.21
C PHE A 343 -5.75 24.89 12.39
N LEU A 344 -6.17 23.68 12.78
CA LEU A 344 -7.12 23.49 13.88
C LEU A 344 -6.49 23.61 15.26
N THR A 345 -5.19 23.30 15.39
CA THR A 345 -4.50 23.28 16.69
C THR A 345 -4.71 24.57 17.51
N PRO A 346 -4.54 25.80 16.97
CA PRO A 346 -4.79 27.03 17.73
C PRO A 346 -6.26 27.27 18.09
N PHE A 347 -7.21 26.76 17.29
CA PHE A 347 -8.64 26.85 17.63
C PHE A 347 -8.98 25.95 18.81
N ILE A 348 -8.42 24.74 18.86
CA ILE A 348 -8.63 23.80 19.97
C ILE A 348 -7.95 24.29 21.25
N SER A 349 -6.71 24.77 21.16
CA SER A 349 -5.94 25.23 22.32
C SER A 349 -6.27 26.65 22.77
N ARG A 350 -6.93 27.45 21.93
CA ARG A 350 -7.17 28.90 22.07
C ARG A 350 -5.90 29.73 22.30
N ARG A 351 -4.73 29.20 21.91
CA ARG A 351 -3.43 29.83 22.13
C ARG A 351 -2.40 29.37 21.09
N GLU A 352 -1.59 30.30 20.62
CA GLU A 352 -0.41 29.99 19.80
C GLU A 352 0.89 30.03 20.64
N PRO A 353 1.71 28.95 20.66
CA PRO A 353 3.04 28.99 21.24
C PRO A 353 3.99 29.92 20.46
N ARG A 354 4.97 30.51 21.15
CA ARG A 354 5.99 31.37 20.49
C ARG A 354 6.71 30.61 19.37
N ARG A 355 6.91 31.27 18.22
CA ARG A 355 7.62 30.74 17.03
C ARG A 355 6.96 29.50 16.37
N GLN A 356 5.65 29.26 16.55
CA GLN A 356 4.96 28.12 15.92
C GLN A 356 4.98 28.18 14.39
N HIS A 357 4.84 29.38 13.82
CA HIS A 357 4.95 29.59 12.37
C HIS A 357 6.30 29.14 11.79
N TRP A 358 7.43 29.34 12.49
CA TRP A 358 8.74 28.86 12.01
C TRP A 358 8.81 27.33 11.91
N LEU A 359 8.19 26.61 12.85
CA LEU A 359 8.10 25.16 12.78
C LEU A 359 7.19 24.71 11.62
N SER A 360 6.09 25.43 11.38
CA SER A 360 5.20 25.17 10.24
C SER A 360 5.91 25.39 8.90
N TYR A 361 6.66 26.49 8.74
CA TYR A 361 7.47 26.71 7.53
C TYR A 361 8.61 25.70 7.38
N GLY A 362 9.26 25.32 8.49
CA GLY A 362 10.28 24.27 8.46
C GLY A 362 9.70 22.92 8.01
N LEU A 363 8.52 22.54 8.52
CA LEU A 363 7.81 21.34 8.07
C LEU A 363 7.40 21.43 6.59
N LEU A 364 6.94 22.61 6.14
CA LEU A 364 6.61 22.82 4.73
C LEU A 364 7.83 22.56 3.82
N GLY A 365 8.98 23.12 4.19
CA GLY A 365 10.24 22.88 3.47
C GLY A 365 10.64 21.41 3.49
N ALA A 366 10.48 20.72 4.62
CA ALA A 366 10.75 19.29 4.74
C ALA A 366 9.84 18.46 3.82
N VAL A 367 8.54 18.78 3.74
CA VAL A 367 7.61 18.13 2.81
C VAL A 367 8.06 18.32 1.37
N VAL A 368 8.40 19.55 0.97
CA VAL A 368 8.87 19.84 -0.41
C VAL A 368 10.13 19.05 -0.74
N ILE A 369 11.10 18.99 0.19
CA ILE A 369 12.34 18.23 0.01
C ILE A 369 12.05 16.75 -0.18
N VAL A 370 11.14 16.18 0.63
CA VAL A 370 10.76 14.77 0.51
C VAL A 370 10.06 14.49 -0.81
N VAL A 371 9.08 15.32 -1.21
CA VAL A 371 8.35 15.13 -2.47
C VAL A 371 9.29 15.25 -3.67
N VAL A 372 10.04 16.34 -3.79
CA VAL A 372 10.92 16.54 -4.96
C VAL A 372 12.05 15.52 -4.99
N GLY A 373 12.62 15.23 -3.82
CA GLY A 373 13.70 14.26 -3.69
C GLY A 373 13.26 12.84 -4.05
N SER A 374 12.07 12.42 -3.63
CA SER A 374 11.56 11.09 -3.96
C SER A 374 11.30 10.95 -5.45
N LEU A 375 10.58 11.89 -6.07
CA LEU A 375 10.24 11.84 -7.49
C LEU A 375 11.50 11.76 -8.37
N ILE A 376 12.54 12.54 -8.03
CA ILE A 376 13.84 12.49 -8.72
C ILE A 376 14.47 11.10 -8.55
N THR A 377 14.50 10.58 -7.33
CA THR A 377 15.17 9.30 -7.03
C THR A 377 14.45 8.12 -7.69
N GLU A 378 13.11 8.13 -7.68
CA GLU A 378 12.25 7.16 -8.38
C GLU A 378 12.57 7.15 -9.87
N ALA A 379 12.66 8.33 -10.51
CA ALA A 379 13.07 8.43 -11.90
C ALA A 379 14.49 7.89 -12.12
N LEU A 380 15.48 8.33 -11.32
CA LEU A 380 16.85 7.84 -11.47
C LEU A 380 16.96 6.31 -11.29
N SER A 381 16.14 5.72 -10.43
CA SER A 381 16.05 4.27 -10.26
C SER A 381 15.45 3.59 -11.50
N ILE A 382 14.32 4.06 -12.01
CA ILE A 382 13.69 3.48 -13.22
C ILE A 382 14.60 3.58 -14.44
N TYR A 383 15.34 4.69 -14.56
CA TYR A 383 16.36 4.88 -15.60
C TYR A 383 17.63 4.03 -15.41
N GLY A 384 17.75 3.27 -14.32
CA GLY A 384 18.88 2.39 -14.06
C GLY A 384 20.15 3.09 -13.58
N ILE A 385 20.06 4.34 -13.14
CA ILE A 385 21.21 5.12 -12.64
C ILE A 385 21.53 4.72 -11.20
N VAL A 386 20.51 4.36 -10.43
CA VAL A 386 20.64 3.92 -9.04
C VAL A 386 20.72 2.39 -9.01
N PRO A 387 21.67 1.78 -8.28
CA PRO A 387 21.74 0.33 -8.11
C PRO A 387 20.47 -0.23 -7.45
N SER A 388 20.01 -1.39 -7.93
CA SER A 388 18.93 -2.17 -7.30
C SER A 388 19.29 -2.57 -5.87
N GLY A 389 18.28 -2.78 -5.03
CA GLY A 389 18.45 -3.11 -3.61
C GLY A 389 18.99 -1.97 -2.71
N SER A 390 19.26 -0.79 -3.27
CA SER A 390 19.75 0.35 -2.49
C SER A 390 18.62 1.08 -1.74
N LEU A 391 18.99 1.91 -0.77
CA LEU A 391 18.06 2.80 -0.05
C LEU A 391 17.33 3.81 -0.96
N PHE A 392 17.76 3.91 -2.22
CA PHE A 392 17.29 4.85 -3.22
C PHE A 392 16.47 4.17 -4.34
N SER A 393 16.41 2.84 -4.41
CA SER A 393 15.77 2.13 -5.53
C SER A 393 14.49 1.38 -5.17
N GLN A 394 14.17 1.20 -3.87
CA GLN A 394 12.98 0.48 -3.45
C GLN A 394 11.70 1.15 -3.97
N GLN A 395 10.87 0.41 -4.72
CA GLN A 395 9.58 0.88 -5.24
C GLN A 395 8.55 -0.26 -5.24
N TRP A 396 7.77 -0.37 -4.16
CA TRP A 396 6.57 -1.22 -4.15
C TRP A 396 5.35 -0.36 -4.49
N GLU A 397 4.37 -0.88 -5.21
CA GLU A 397 3.14 -0.13 -5.52
C GLU A 397 2.51 0.46 -4.25
N TYR A 398 2.26 1.78 -4.25
CA TYR A 398 1.81 2.63 -3.13
C TYR A 398 2.85 2.90 -2.02
N LEU A 399 3.98 2.21 -2.04
CA LEU A 399 5.19 2.46 -1.25
C LEU A 399 6.40 2.69 -2.18
N ASP A 400 6.16 3.39 -3.31
CA ASP A 400 7.18 3.64 -4.33
C ASP A 400 8.27 4.58 -3.85
N LEU A 401 7.97 5.40 -2.84
CA LEU A 401 8.91 6.28 -2.20
C LEU A 401 10.14 5.46 -1.73
N PRO A 402 11.37 5.74 -2.20
CA PRO A 402 12.53 4.97 -1.77
C PRO A 402 12.79 5.06 -0.26
N ARG A 403 13.48 4.07 0.30
CA ARG A 403 13.60 3.88 1.76
C ARG A 403 14.08 5.13 2.50
N LEU A 404 15.06 5.85 1.96
CA LEU A 404 15.55 7.10 2.56
C LEU A 404 14.40 8.11 2.75
N TRP A 405 13.61 8.30 1.70
CA TRP A 405 12.52 9.26 1.68
C TRP A 405 11.37 8.84 2.59
N GLN A 406 11.10 7.53 2.73
CA GLN A 406 10.13 7.02 3.71
C GLN A 406 10.55 7.37 5.14
N ILE A 407 11.83 7.19 5.48
CA ILE A 407 12.36 7.54 6.80
C ILE A 407 12.22 9.04 7.04
N LEU A 408 12.57 9.88 6.05
CA LEU A 408 12.44 11.33 6.17
C LEU A 408 10.98 11.78 6.28
N LEU A 409 10.06 11.11 5.57
CA LEU A 409 8.62 11.36 5.69
C LEU A 409 8.12 11.02 7.11
N ILE A 410 8.52 9.87 7.66
CA ILE A 410 8.21 9.47 9.05
C ILE A 410 8.70 10.51 10.03
N VAL A 411 9.96 10.95 9.91
CA VAL A 411 10.53 12.01 10.73
C VAL A 411 9.71 13.29 10.59
N GLY A 412 9.34 13.68 9.37
CA GLY A 412 8.47 14.83 9.09
C GLY A 412 7.11 14.74 9.79
N MET A 413 6.46 13.59 9.76
CA MET A 413 5.17 13.36 10.42
C MET A 413 5.29 13.35 11.95
N PHE A 414 6.39 12.82 12.53
CA PHE A 414 6.64 12.94 13.97
C PHE A 414 6.96 14.39 14.38
N LEU A 415 7.68 15.15 13.55
CA LEU A 415 7.86 16.59 13.75
C LEU A 415 6.51 17.34 13.71
N TRP A 416 5.61 16.96 12.80
CA TRP A 416 4.25 17.48 12.77
C TRP A 416 3.47 17.18 14.06
N ILE A 417 3.55 15.96 14.59
CA ILE A 417 2.97 15.63 15.91
C ILE A 417 3.58 16.46 17.02
N ALA A 418 4.90 16.67 17.01
CA ALA A 418 5.56 17.54 17.99
C ALA A 418 5.03 18.99 17.91
N ILE A 419 4.74 19.49 16.71
CA ILE A 419 4.12 20.80 16.47
C ILE A 419 2.71 20.85 17.08
N ILE A 420 1.87 19.85 16.84
CA ILE A 420 0.52 19.75 17.41
C ILE A 420 0.58 19.66 18.93
N TRP A 421 1.39 18.73 19.47
CA TRP A 421 1.61 18.57 20.90
C TRP A 421 2.01 19.89 21.56
N ARG A 422 2.95 20.62 20.97
CA ARG A 422 3.40 21.91 21.50
C ARG A 422 2.28 22.94 21.57
N GLY A 423 1.38 22.94 20.59
CA GLY A 423 0.19 23.78 20.54
C GLY A 423 -0.89 23.38 21.56
N MET A 424 -1.07 22.08 21.78
CA MET A 424 -2.19 21.54 22.57
C MET A 424 -1.82 21.18 24.01
N ARG A 425 -0.54 21.02 24.37
CA ARG A 425 -0.10 20.49 25.67
C ARG A 425 -0.71 21.17 26.89
N ALA A 426 -0.96 22.48 26.81
CA ALA A 426 -1.58 23.22 27.91
C ALA A 426 -3.05 22.82 28.11
N ARG A 427 -3.78 22.59 27.01
CA ARG A 427 -5.17 22.12 27.03
C ARG A 427 -5.26 20.64 27.40
N LEU A 428 -4.37 19.80 26.88
CA LEU A 428 -4.33 18.37 27.16
C LEU A 428 -4.08 18.05 28.64
N LYS A 429 -3.31 18.89 29.35
CA LYS A 429 -3.06 18.74 30.80
C LYS A 429 -4.32 18.86 31.66
N THR A 430 -5.30 19.64 31.22
CA THR A 430 -6.52 19.95 31.98
C THR A 430 -7.74 19.13 31.54
N GLU A 431 -7.63 18.43 30.41
CA GLU A 431 -8.72 17.69 29.79
C GLU A 431 -8.60 16.19 30.06
N SER A 432 -9.73 15.52 30.25
CA SER A 432 -9.77 14.05 30.33
C SER A 432 -9.28 13.42 29.03
N LYS A 433 -8.57 12.29 29.13
CA LYS A 433 -8.08 11.51 27.98
C LYS A 433 -9.18 11.00 27.04
N LEU A 434 -10.41 10.99 27.53
CA LEU A 434 -11.60 10.55 26.79
C LEU A 434 -12.33 11.69 26.08
N ASN A 435 -11.88 12.93 26.25
CA ASN A 435 -12.49 14.08 25.60
C ASN A 435 -11.85 14.33 24.25
N MET A 436 -12.56 15.09 23.40
CA MET A 436 -12.15 15.36 22.03
C MET A 436 -10.68 15.81 21.88
N PRO A 437 -10.07 16.65 22.76
CA PRO A 437 -8.69 17.12 22.53
C PRO A 437 -7.68 15.99 22.50
N TRP A 438 -7.89 14.97 23.35
CA TRP A 438 -7.06 13.78 23.37
C TRP A 438 -7.39 12.84 22.21
N VAL A 439 -8.66 12.70 21.83
CA VAL A 439 -9.05 11.91 20.65
C VAL A 439 -8.40 12.45 19.38
N PHE A 440 -8.42 13.77 19.16
CA PHE A 440 -7.72 14.43 18.04
C PHE A 440 -6.21 14.24 18.10
N PHE A 441 -5.61 14.32 19.29
CA PHE A 441 -4.17 14.08 19.43
C PHE A 441 -3.80 12.62 19.16
N PHE A 442 -4.57 11.65 19.65
CA PHE A 442 -4.33 10.22 19.45
C PHE A 442 -4.59 9.80 18.00
N SER A 443 -5.66 10.29 17.36
CA SER A 443 -5.90 10.02 15.94
C SER A 443 -4.79 10.61 15.07
N GLY A 444 -4.32 11.82 15.39
CA GLY A 444 -3.14 12.39 14.74
C GLY A 444 -1.89 11.53 14.95
N LEU A 445 -1.59 11.14 16.19
CA LEU A 445 -0.40 10.35 16.54
C LEU A 445 -0.38 8.97 15.84
N ALA A 446 -1.55 8.38 15.60
CA ALA A 446 -1.66 7.11 14.88
C ALA A 446 -1.06 7.20 13.46
N ILE A 447 -1.18 8.35 12.77
CA ILE A 447 -0.69 8.53 11.41
C ILE A 447 0.82 8.19 11.29
N PRO A 448 1.77 8.86 11.97
CA PRO A 448 3.18 8.48 11.86
C PRO A 448 3.50 7.09 12.42
N MET A 449 2.80 6.65 13.48
CA MET A 449 3.08 5.34 14.11
C MET A 449 2.79 4.18 13.16
N PHE A 450 1.65 4.22 12.46
CA PHE A 450 1.26 3.13 11.56
C PHE A 450 1.98 3.20 10.21
N TYR A 451 2.31 4.39 9.70
CA TYR A 451 3.16 4.48 8.52
C TYR A 451 4.56 3.90 8.78
N ALA A 452 5.11 4.09 9.99
CA ALA A 452 6.44 3.55 10.34
C ALA A 452 6.50 2.01 10.31
N VAL A 453 5.37 1.31 10.45
CA VAL A 453 5.30 -0.15 10.30
C VAL A 453 5.65 -0.58 8.87
N GLY A 454 5.39 0.26 7.85
CA GLY A 454 5.81 0.03 6.46
C GLY A 454 7.31 -0.09 6.26
N LEU A 455 8.12 0.31 7.25
CA LEU A 455 9.56 0.07 7.23
C LEU A 455 9.94 -1.41 7.21
N LEU A 456 9.01 -2.29 7.62
CA LEU A 456 9.19 -3.75 7.58
C LEU A 456 9.04 -4.35 6.18
N ALA A 457 8.49 -3.62 5.21
CA ALA A 457 8.41 -4.05 3.81
C ALA A 457 9.69 -3.66 3.06
N GLY A 458 10.78 -4.42 3.26
CA GLY A 458 12.09 -4.25 2.59
C GLY A 458 12.08 -4.61 1.10
N SER A 459 13.16 -4.26 0.39
CA SER A 459 13.37 -4.69 -1.00
C SER A 459 13.80 -6.15 -1.09
N ASP A 460 14.57 -6.60 -0.10
CA ASP A 460 15.11 -7.95 0.13
C ASP A 460 14.15 -8.85 0.93
N THR A 461 13.10 -8.27 1.50
CA THR A 461 12.14 -9.00 2.31
C THR A 461 11.33 -9.95 1.43
N HIS A 462 11.10 -11.17 1.92
CA HIS A 462 10.28 -12.16 1.23
C HIS A 462 8.94 -11.57 0.75
N LEU A 463 8.60 -11.75 -0.53
CA LEU A 463 7.44 -11.15 -1.19
C LEU A 463 6.15 -11.14 -0.33
N THR A 464 5.72 -12.31 0.16
CA THR A 464 4.49 -12.42 0.97
C THR A 464 4.54 -11.60 2.27
N VAL A 465 5.72 -11.48 2.88
CA VAL A 465 5.92 -10.69 4.10
C VAL A 465 5.97 -9.20 3.77
N ALA A 466 6.66 -8.82 2.69
CA ALA A 466 6.69 -7.45 2.21
C ALA A 466 5.27 -6.95 1.87
N ASP A 467 4.49 -7.75 1.14
CA ASP A 467 3.09 -7.45 0.82
C ASP A 467 2.21 -7.32 2.08
N PHE A 468 2.37 -8.23 3.05
CA PHE A 468 1.62 -8.13 4.31
C PHE A 468 1.85 -6.77 4.98
N TRP A 469 3.10 -6.34 5.16
CA TRP A 469 3.40 -5.03 5.77
C TRP A 469 3.08 -3.85 4.87
N ARG A 470 3.15 -4.01 3.55
CA ARG A 470 2.73 -3.00 2.58
C ARG A 470 1.24 -2.68 2.77
N PHE A 471 0.38 -3.68 2.88
CA PHE A 471 -1.05 -3.47 3.10
C PHE A 471 -1.41 -2.93 4.50
N TRP A 472 -0.52 -3.04 5.49
CA TRP A 472 -0.68 -2.27 6.73
C TRP A 472 -0.59 -0.76 6.49
N VAL A 473 0.19 -0.32 5.50
CA VAL A 473 0.23 1.10 5.13
C VAL A 473 -0.89 1.44 4.14
N VAL A 474 -1.09 0.62 3.11
CA VAL A 474 -2.06 0.95 2.06
C VAL A 474 -3.50 0.88 2.57
N HIS A 475 -3.86 -0.16 3.32
CA HIS A 475 -5.23 -0.34 3.82
C HIS A 475 -5.39 0.31 5.20
N LEU A 476 -4.68 -0.14 6.24
CA LEU A 476 -4.93 0.39 7.59
C LEU A 476 -4.50 1.86 7.73
N TRP A 477 -3.35 2.27 7.20
CA TRP A 477 -2.91 3.66 7.36
C TRP A 477 -3.72 4.65 6.51
N VAL A 478 -3.92 4.40 5.22
CA VAL A 478 -4.70 5.31 4.36
C VAL A 478 -6.20 5.24 4.68
N GLU A 479 -6.77 4.05 4.76
CA GLU A 479 -8.21 3.87 4.95
C GLU A 479 -8.58 4.15 6.40
N ASP A 480 -8.17 3.33 7.36
CA ASP A 480 -8.66 3.46 8.75
C ASP A 480 -8.13 4.72 9.46
N PHE A 481 -6.83 4.98 9.44
CA PHE A 481 -6.25 6.04 10.29
C PHE A 481 -6.43 7.44 9.72
N LEU A 482 -6.31 7.63 8.39
CA LEU A 482 -6.66 8.94 7.81
C LEU A 482 -8.18 9.18 7.85
N GLU A 483 -9.02 8.16 7.68
CA GLU A 483 -10.47 8.32 7.86
C GLU A 483 -10.81 8.67 9.30
N LEU A 484 -10.22 7.98 10.29
CA LEU A 484 -10.40 8.31 11.71
C LEU A 484 -9.98 9.75 12.00
N PHE A 485 -8.80 10.17 11.53
CA PHE A 485 -8.33 11.54 11.72
C PHE A 485 -9.27 12.56 11.07
N THR A 486 -9.71 12.30 9.84
CA THR A 486 -10.65 13.14 9.09
C THR A 486 -12.00 13.25 9.79
N THR A 487 -12.54 12.13 10.25
CA THR A 487 -13.80 12.07 10.99
C THR A 487 -13.73 12.89 12.27
N VAL A 488 -12.66 12.73 13.05
CA VAL A 488 -12.43 13.53 14.25
C VAL A 488 -12.27 15.01 13.91
N MET A 489 -11.57 15.34 12.83
CA MET A 489 -11.35 16.70 12.35
C MET A 489 -12.67 17.40 11.97
N VAL A 490 -13.52 16.72 11.19
CA VAL A 490 -14.83 17.23 10.78
C VAL A 490 -15.77 17.35 11.97
N ALA A 491 -15.82 16.36 12.85
CA ALA A 491 -16.58 16.40 14.09
C ALA A 491 -16.18 17.62 14.95
N TYR A 492 -14.88 17.90 15.03
CA TYR A 492 -14.35 19.09 15.68
C TYR A 492 -14.85 20.40 15.09
N ILE A 493 -14.82 20.51 13.76
CA ILE A 493 -15.29 21.69 13.04
C ILE A 493 -16.78 21.92 13.34
N PHE A 494 -17.63 20.88 13.26
CA PHE A 494 -19.05 21.00 13.56
C PHE A 494 -19.34 21.38 15.02
N VAL A 495 -18.58 20.85 15.97
CA VAL A 495 -18.68 21.26 17.37
C VAL A 495 -18.27 22.72 17.54
N MET A 496 -17.20 23.17 16.87
CA MET A 496 -16.75 24.56 16.94
C MET A 496 -17.73 25.54 16.28
N LEU A 497 -18.43 25.10 15.23
CA LEU A 497 -19.51 25.86 14.60
C LEU A 497 -20.82 25.83 15.40
N GLY A 498 -20.91 25.04 16.48
CA GLY A 498 -22.10 24.89 17.31
C GLY A 498 -23.20 24.02 16.68
N VAL A 499 -22.89 23.30 15.60
CA VAL A 499 -23.82 22.44 14.85
C VAL A 499 -24.13 21.15 15.61
N VAL A 500 -23.12 20.61 16.31
CA VAL A 500 -23.22 19.35 17.06
C VAL A 500 -22.68 19.54 18.49
N SER A 501 -23.25 18.83 19.47
CA SER A 501 -22.73 18.84 20.85
C SER A 501 -21.45 17.99 20.97
N GLN A 502 -20.55 18.35 21.91
CA GLN A 502 -19.33 17.57 22.16
C GLN A 502 -19.60 16.10 22.51
N ARG A 503 -20.73 15.81 23.14
CA ARG A 503 -21.11 14.46 23.55
C ARG A 503 -21.51 13.60 22.35
N ILE A 504 -22.30 14.18 21.43
CA ILE A 504 -22.73 13.51 20.19
C ILE A 504 -21.56 13.35 19.22
N ALA A 505 -20.59 14.27 19.23
CA ALA A 505 -19.40 14.14 18.39
C ALA A 505 -18.42 13.04 18.86
N LEU A 506 -18.53 12.56 20.11
CA LEU A 506 -17.61 11.60 20.73
C LEU A 506 -18.15 10.16 20.80
N GLY A 507 -19.46 10.00 20.81
CA GLY A 507 -20.14 8.70 20.86
C GLY A 507 -20.93 8.48 19.59
#